data_AF-A0A971ZL50-F1
#
_entry.id   AF-A0A971ZL50-F1
#
_cell.length_a   1.000
_cell.length_b   1.000
_cell.length_c   1.000
_cell.angle_alpha   90.00
_cell.angle_beta   90.00
_cell.angle_gamma   90.00
#
_symmetry.space_group_name_H-M   'P 1'
#
loop_
_entity.id
_entity.type
_entity.pdbx_description
1 polymer ?
#
loop_
_entity_poly.entity_id
_entity_poly.type
_entity_poly.pdbx_seq_one_letter_code
_entity_poly.pdbx_strand_id
1 'polypeptide(L)'
;MAKTERRAPEPNAILIHYDFYQQVNHFSDAQVGALVRMMLAYAISERLPTPSDDEAVNTAFHFLRPQLDADKARYIARCNTNARIAAERVARQRAAKAQQQLEKQQDTSKAFDL
;
A
#
# COMPACT_ATOMS: atom_id res chain seq x y z
N MET A 1 -5.84 27.53 -7.65
CA MET A 1 -5.75 26.16 -8.18
C MET A 1 -5.50 25.21 -7.02
N ALA A 2 -6.48 24.38 -6.66
CA ALA A 2 -6.33 23.42 -5.57
C ALA A 2 -5.30 22.36 -5.96
N LYS A 3 -4.25 22.19 -5.17
CA LYS A 3 -3.36 21.05 -5.28
C LYS A 3 -4.20 19.81 -4.99
N THR A 4 -4.43 18.97 -6.00
CA THR A 4 -5.06 17.66 -5.80
C THR A 4 -4.16 16.87 -4.85
N GLU A 5 -4.51 16.82 -3.57
CA GLU A 5 -3.85 15.94 -2.61
C GLU A 5 -3.99 14.52 -3.13
N ARG A 6 -2.85 13.86 -3.38
CA ARG A 6 -2.87 12.44 -3.72
C ARG A 6 -3.37 11.71 -2.48
N ARG A 7 -4.58 11.14 -2.56
CA ARG A 7 -5.12 10.24 -1.54
C ARG A 7 -4.08 9.17 -1.21
N ALA A 8 -3.89 8.90 0.07
CA ALA A 8 -3.00 7.84 0.51
C ALA A 8 -3.41 6.50 -0.15
N PRO A 9 -2.45 5.63 -0.47
CA PRO A 9 -2.75 4.31 -1.02
C PRO A 9 -3.56 3.51 0.00
N GLU A 10 -4.78 3.12 -0.36
CA GLU A 10 -5.65 2.30 0.48
C GLU A 10 -5.43 0.81 0.15
N PRO A 11 -5.06 -0.02 1.14
CA PRO A 11 -4.96 -1.46 0.92
C PRO A 11 -6.33 -2.05 0.57
N ASN A 12 -6.36 -2.97 -0.40
CA ASN A 12 -7.55 -3.74 -0.77
C ASN A 12 -7.49 -5.21 -0.32
N ALA A 13 -6.49 -5.56 0.47
CA ALA A 13 -6.25 -6.92 0.97
C ALA A 13 -5.51 -6.87 2.32
N ILE A 14 -5.62 -7.95 3.08
CA ILE A 14 -4.78 -8.23 4.25
C ILE A 14 -3.72 -9.26 3.88
N LEU A 15 -2.59 -9.24 4.58
CA LEU A 15 -1.56 -10.26 4.48
C LEU A 15 -1.73 -11.27 5.62
N ILE A 16 -1.85 -12.55 5.30
CA ILE A 16 -1.86 -13.64 6.26
C ILE A 16 -0.56 -14.43 6.07
N HIS A 17 0.29 -14.46 7.10
CA HIS A 17 1.56 -15.17 7.08
C HIS A 17 1.33 -16.66 7.34
N TYR A 18 2.20 -17.54 6.83
CA TYR A 18 2.04 -18.99 7.01
C TYR A 18 2.00 -19.43 8.47
N ASP A 19 2.66 -18.70 9.37
CA ASP A 19 2.62 -18.93 10.82
C ASP A 19 1.20 -18.87 11.40
N PHE A 20 0.28 -18.18 10.73
CA PHE A 20 -1.14 -18.15 11.09
C PHE A 20 -1.71 -19.57 11.23
N TYR A 21 -1.32 -20.50 10.37
CA TYR A 21 -1.78 -21.88 10.42
C TYR A 21 -1.44 -22.55 11.76
N GLN A 22 -0.21 -22.35 12.26
CA GLN A 22 0.21 -22.87 13.57
C GLN A 22 -0.49 -22.14 14.72
N GLN A 23 -0.66 -20.82 14.60
CA GLN A 23 -1.32 -20.00 15.62
C GLN A 23 -2.79 -20.38 15.84
N VAL A 24 -3.48 -20.86 14.80
CA VAL A 24 -4.88 -21.27 14.87
C VAL A 24 -5.10 -22.79 14.88
N ASN A 25 -4.04 -23.59 15.07
CA ASN A 25 -4.14 -25.06 14.98
C ASN A 25 -5.08 -25.68 16.04
N HIS A 26 -5.33 -24.97 17.15
CA HIS A 26 -6.27 -25.41 18.20
C HIS A 26 -7.69 -24.86 18.01
N PHE A 27 -7.93 -24.10 16.95
CA PHE A 27 -9.22 -23.50 16.64
C PHE A 27 -10.03 -24.47 15.78
N SER A 28 -11.34 -24.53 16.02
CA SER A 28 -12.28 -25.14 15.08
C SER A 28 -12.42 -24.30 13.82
N ASP A 29 -12.85 -24.92 12.72
CA ASP A 29 -13.11 -24.23 11.45
C ASP A 29 -14.07 -23.05 11.60
N ALA A 30 -15.08 -23.17 12.48
CA ALA A 30 -16.01 -22.10 12.78
C ALA A 30 -15.33 -20.89 13.42
N GLN A 31 -14.42 -21.13 14.38
CA GLN A 31 -13.64 -20.09 15.05
C GLN A 31 -12.63 -19.45 14.09
N VAL A 32 -11.94 -20.23 13.27
CA VAL A 32 -11.04 -19.70 12.23
C VAL A 32 -11.82 -18.82 11.24
N GLY A 33 -12.98 -19.28 10.79
CA GLY A 33 -13.86 -18.51 9.90
C GLY A 33 -14.35 -17.21 10.54
N ALA A 34 -14.69 -17.23 11.83
CA ALA A 34 -15.08 -16.05 12.59
C ALA A 34 -13.91 -15.06 12.72
N LEU A 35 -12.71 -15.55 13.05
CA LEU A 35 -11.50 -14.75 13.18
C LEU A 35 -11.13 -14.07 11.86
N VAL A 36 -11.14 -14.79 10.74
CA VAL A 36 -10.86 -14.22 9.41
C VAL A 36 -11.88 -13.13 9.04
N ARG A 37 -13.17 -13.36 9.30
CA ARG A 37 -14.21 -12.34 9.08
C ARG A 37 -13.98 -11.09 9.95
N MET A 38 -13.59 -11.27 11.21
CA MET A 38 -13.27 -10.19 12.13
C MET A 38 -12.05 -9.37 11.66
N MET A 39 -11.00 -10.04 11.21
CA MET A 39 -9.80 -9.39 10.62
C MET A 39 -10.15 -8.57 9.38
N LEU A 40 -11.00 -9.10 8.49
CA LEU A 40 -11.45 -8.38 7.30
C LEU A 40 -12.34 -7.18 7.64
N ALA A 41 -13.28 -7.34 8.57
CA ALA A 41 -14.14 -6.24 9.02
C ALA A 41 -13.31 -5.09 9.62
N TYR A 42 -12.29 -5.41 10.41
CA TYR A 42 -11.32 -4.46 10.93
C TYR A 42 -10.56 -3.75 9.80
N ALA A 43 -10.02 -4.51 8.84
CA ALA A 43 -9.23 -3.96 7.74
C ALA A 43 -10.06 -3.03 6.82
N ILE A 44 -11.34 -3.34 6.60
CA ILE A 44 -12.24 -2.54 5.76
C ILE A 44 -12.66 -1.24 6.46
N SER A 45 -13.03 -1.32 7.74
CA SER A 45 -13.66 -0.20 8.46
C SER A 45 -12.69 0.64 9.28
N GLU A 46 -11.49 0.13 9.56
CA GLU A 46 -10.52 0.67 10.52
C GLU A 46 -11.07 0.84 11.94
N ARG A 47 -12.21 0.20 12.22
CA ARG A 47 -12.87 0.22 13.53
C ARG A 47 -12.76 -1.15 14.17
N LEU A 48 -12.68 -1.16 15.50
CA LEU A 48 -12.80 -2.39 16.24
C LEU A 48 -14.14 -3.06 15.90
N PRO A 49 -14.11 -4.31 15.39
CA PRO A 49 -15.34 -5.04 15.07
C PRO A 49 -16.09 -5.38 16.37
N THR A 50 -17.39 -5.62 16.24
CA THR A 50 -18.19 -6.17 17.34
C THR A 50 -17.57 -7.49 17.83
N PRO A 51 -17.40 -7.69 19.14
CA PRO A 51 -16.88 -8.94 19.69
C PRO A 51 -17.66 -10.16 19.18
N SER A 52 -16.94 -11.26 18.97
CA SER A 52 -17.52 -12.57 18.75
C SER A 52 -18.09 -13.10 20.07
N ASP A 53 -19.09 -13.98 19.98
CA ASP A 53 -19.60 -14.75 21.14
C ASP A 53 -18.54 -15.71 21.70
N ASP A 54 -17.47 -15.98 20.93
CA ASP A 54 -16.36 -16.84 21.33
C ASP A 54 -15.15 -16.02 21.80
N GLU A 55 -14.79 -16.17 23.08
CA GLU A 55 -13.69 -15.42 23.70
C GLU A 55 -12.31 -15.78 23.13
N ALA A 56 -12.12 -17.01 22.63
CA ALA A 56 -10.88 -17.40 21.99
C ALA A 56 -10.67 -16.63 20.68
N VAL A 57 -11.75 -16.37 19.93
CA VAL A 57 -11.71 -15.55 18.71
C VAL A 57 -11.37 -14.10 19.04
N ASN A 58 -12.00 -13.53 20.07
CA ASN A 58 -11.73 -12.16 20.52
C ASN A 58 -10.25 -11.99 20.93
N THR A 59 -9.76 -12.93 21.74
CA THR A 59 -8.38 -12.94 22.23
C THR A 59 -7.38 -13.08 21.08
N ALA A 60 -7.60 -14.02 20.15
CA ALA A 60 -6.74 -14.19 18.99
C ALA A 60 -6.71 -12.93 18.10
N PHE A 61 -7.86 -12.30 17.87
CA PHE A 61 -7.92 -11.05 17.12
C PHE A 61 -7.09 -9.95 17.80
N HIS A 62 -7.16 -9.82 19.12
CA HIS A 62 -6.33 -8.86 19.85
C HIS A 62 -4.83 -9.09 19.67
N PHE A 63 -4.38 -10.34 19.61
CA PHE A 63 -2.98 -10.68 19.35
C PHE A 63 -2.56 -10.43 17.89
N LEU A 64 -3.46 -10.65 16.92
CA LEU A 64 -3.16 -10.50 15.50
C LEU A 64 -3.29 -9.05 15.01
N ARG A 65 -4.09 -8.22 15.68
CA ARG A 65 -4.33 -6.82 15.29
C ARG A 65 -3.04 -6.00 15.10
N PRO A 66 -2.04 -6.02 16.00
CA PRO A 66 -0.80 -5.27 15.79
C PRO A 66 -0.06 -5.69 14.51
N GLN A 67 -0.14 -6.96 14.12
CA GLN A 67 0.47 -7.45 12.88
C GLN A 67 -0.24 -6.89 11.65
N LEU A 68 -1.59 -6.87 11.67
CA LEU A 68 -2.39 -6.25 10.60
C LEU A 68 -2.06 -4.76 10.43
N ASP A 69 -1.97 -4.02 11.55
CA ASP A 69 -1.62 -2.61 11.54
C ASP A 69 -0.21 -2.38 10.98
N ALA A 70 0.76 -3.22 11.38
CA ALA A 70 2.13 -3.16 10.88
C ALA A 70 2.22 -3.49 9.38
N ASP A 71 1.49 -4.50 8.90
CA ASP A 71 1.43 -4.87 7.48
C ASP A 71 0.84 -3.75 6.63
N LYS A 72 -0.25 -3.12 7.10
CA LYS A 72 -0.83 -1.93 6.47
C LYS A 72 0.19 -0.78 6.41
N ALA A 73 0.86 -0.47 7.51
CA ALA A 73 1.85 0.60 7.55
C ALA A 73 3.01 0.35 6.55
N ARG A 74 3.49 -0.89 6.48
CA ARG A 74 4.52 -1.30 5.51
C ARG A 74 4.04 -1.13 4.06
N TYR A 75 2.81 -1.54 3.76
CA TYR A 75 2.21 -1.36 2.44
C TYR A 75 2.18 0.11 2.04
N ILE A 76 1.67 0.99 2.91
CA ILE A 76 1.57 2.43 2.65
C ILE A 76 2.96 3.03 2.41
N ALA A 77 3.95 2.69 3.23
CA ALA A 77 5.32 3.17 3.09
C ALA A 77 5.94 2.74 1.74
N ARG A 78 5.69 1.51 1.30
CA ARG A 78 6.14 0.97 0.02
C ARG A 78 5.50 1.71 -1.15
N CYS A 79 4.19 1.93 -1.11
CA CYS A 79 3.47 2.67 -2.13
C CYS A 79 3.95 4.13 -2.25
N ASN A 80 4.18 4.80 -1.12
CA ASN A 80 4.73 6.16 -1.10
C ASN A 80 6.14 6.21 -1.71
N THR A 81 6.98 5.23 -1.38
CA THR A 81 8.33 5.11 -1.96
C THR A 81 8.27 4.90 -3.48
N ASN A 82 7.43 3.99 -3.94
CA ASN A 82 7.25 3.71 -5.36
C ASN A 82 6.71 4.93 -6.11
N ALA A 83 5.77 5.68 -5.52
CA ALA A 83 5.23 6.90 -6.09
C ALA A 83 6.31 7.99 -6.24
N ARG A 84 7.21 8.13 -5.26
CA ARG A 84 8.36 9.04 -5.33
C ARG A 84 9.31 8.64 -6.46
N ILE A 85 9.72 7.37 -6.51
CA ILE A 85 10.63 6.85 -7.55
C ILE A 85 10.04 7.04 -8.95
N ALA A 86 8.73 6.78 -9.11
CA ALA A 86 8.04 7.00 -10.37
C ALA A 86 8.05 8.49 -10.78
N ALA A 87 7.80 9.41 -9.84
CA ALA A 87 7.85 10.84 -10.09
C ALA A 87 9.25 11.30 -10.52
N GLU A 88 10.30 10.83 -9.83
CA GLU A 88 11.70 11.12 -10.17
C GLU A 88 12.08 10.58 -11.55
N ARG A 89 11.61 9.39 -11.91
CA ARG A 89 11.80 8.82 -13.26
C ARG A 89 11.17 9.69 -14.33
N VAL A 90 9.93 10.14 -14.13
CA VAL A 90 9.22 11.00 -15.08
C VAL A 90 9.92 12.37 -15.20
N ALA A 91 10.36 12.96 -14.08
CA ALA A 91 11.08 14.23 -14.09
C ALA A 91 12.39 14.13 -14.88
N ARG A 92 13.19 13.09 -14.66
CA ARG A 92 14.43 12.84 -15.42
C ARG A 92 14.17 12.67 -16.91
N GLN A 93 13.14 11.93 -17.29
CA GLN A 93 12.77 11.75 -18.69
C GLN A 93 12.34 13.07 -19.35
N ARG A 94 11.61 13.93 -18.65
CA ARG A 94 11.23 15.26 -19.15
C ARG A 94 12.44 16.18 -19.32
N ALA A 95 13.34 16.21 -18.35
CA ALA A 95 14.57 17.00 -18.42
C ALA A 95 15.45 16.57 -19.61
N ALA A 96 15.67 15.26 -19.78
CA ALA A 96 16.43 14.73 -20.90
C ALA A 96 15.80 15.08 -22.26
N LYS A 97 14.47 14.99 -22.39
CA LYS A 97 13.77 15.40 -23.62
C LYS A 97 13.90 16.91 -23.89
N ALA A 98 13.83 17.74 -22.86
CA ALA A 98 14.00 19.18 -23.01
C ALA A 98 15.41 19.55 -23.48
N GLN A 99 16.45 18.91 -22.93
CA GLN A 99 17.83 19.09 -23.37
C GLN A 99 18.02 18.70 -24.84
N GLN A 100 17.51 17.53 -25.25
CA GLN A 100 17.58 17.09 -26.65
C GLN A 100 16.86 18.04 -27.62
N GLN A 101 15.79 18.71 -27.18
CA GLN A 101 15.08 19.70 -28.00
C GLN A 101 15.88 21.01 -28.13
N LEU A 102 16.50 21.47 -27.04
CA LEU A 102 17.38 22.65 -27.04
C LEU A 102 18.59 22.44 -27.95
N GLU A 103 19.26 21.29 -27.85
CA GLU A 103 20.40 20.94 -28.71
C GLU A 103 20.01 20.94 -30.20
N LYS A 104 18.88 20.33 -30.56
CA LYS A 104 18.37 20.33 -31.94
C LYS A 104 18.02 21.72 -32.47
N GLN A 105 17.46 22.60 -31.63
CA GLN A 105 17.17 23.99 -32.00
C GLN A 105 18.44 24.82 -32.23
N GLN A 106 19.49 24.57 -31.44
CA GLN A 106 20.77 25.24 -31.61
C GLN A 106 21.51 24.76 -32.86
N ASP A 107 21.48 23.46 -33.16
CA ASP A 107 22.08 22.92 -34.39
C ASP A 107 21.35 23.39 -35.66
N THR A 108 20.02 23.47 -35.63
CA THR A 108 19.23 23.98 -36.76
C THR A 108 19.43 25.48 -36.98
N SER A 109 19.58 26.27 -35.91
CA SER A 109 19.92 27.71 -36.01
C SER A 109 21.29 27.92 -36.67
N LYS A 110 22.32 27.17 -36.24
CA LYS A 110 23.67 27.28 -36.81
C LYS A 110 23.75 26.83 -38.27
N ALA A 111 22.90 25.89 -38.68
CA ALA A 111 22.83 25.43 -40.07
C ALA A 111 22.18 26.46 -41.03
N PHE A 112 21.46 27.45 -40.49
CA PHE A 112 20.80 28.51 -41.28
C PHE A 112 21.64 29.79 -41.39
N ASP A 113 22.68 29.92 -40.57
CA ASP A 113 23.62 31.07 -40.54
C ASP A 113 24.89 30.84 -41.42
N LEU A 114 24.94 29.77 -42.23
CA LEU A 114 25.99 29.41 -43.19
C LEU A 114 25.48 29.50 -44.63
#